data_AF-A0A3D0TKT6-F1
#
_entry.id   AF-A0A3D0TKT6-F1
#
_cell.length_a   1.000
_cell.length_b   1.000
_cell.length_c   1.000
_cell.angle_alpha   90.00
_cell.angle_beta   90.00
_cell.angle_gamma   90.00
#
_symmetry.space_group_name_H-M   'P 1'
#
loop_
_entity.id
_entity.type
_entity.pdbx_description
1 polymer ?
#
loop_
_entity_poly.entity_id
_entity_poly.type
_entity_poly.pdbx_seq_one_letter_code
_entity_poly.pdbx_strand_id
1 'polypeptide(L)'
;MAPGFGFEMSFKIMLEKVTLVYSSAQEPTFRIFPIDGETIIPEIPTGDGYSFEIQHFVDTLSGKAVPSIITPEQSGDSVKIIEAEKESIRNNDKISLL
;
A
#
# COMPACT_ATOMS: atom_id res chain seq x y z
N MET A 1 19.78 -3.76 11.71
CA MET A 1 20.01 -2.52 10.94
C MET A 1 20.85 -1.58 11.77
N ALA A 2 21.72 -0.78 11.16
CA ALA A 2 22.51 0.22 11.90
C ALA A 2 21.59 1.34 12.44
N PRO A 3 21.94 2.01 13.55
CA PRO A 3 21.08 3.03 14.17
C PRO A 3 20.61 4.16 13.25
N GLY A 4 21.39 4.52 12.22
CA GLY A 4 21.06 5.57 11.26
C GLY A 4 20.26 5.13 10.03
N PHE A 5 19.85 3.86 9.93
CA PHE A 5 19.22 3.33 8.71
C PHE A 5 17.79 3.86 8.49
N GLY A 6 17.09 4.27 9.54
CA GLY A 6 15.75 4.82 9.44
C GLY A 6 14.68 3.81 9.00
N PHE A 7 13.48 4.31 8.72
CA PHE A 7 12.33 3.55 8.25
C PHE A 7 11.98 3.98 6.81
N GLU A 8 11.64 3.02 5.96
CA GLU A 8 11.14 3.27 4.61
C GLU A 8 9.91 2.41 4.34
N MET A 9 8.80 3.06 4.02
CA MET A 9 7.63 2.45 3.40
C MET A 9 7.66 2.73 1.91
N SER A 10 7.56 1.70 1.07
CA SER A 10 7.61 1.86 -0.38
C SER A 10 6.75 0.85 -1.11
N PHE A 11 6.37 1.19 -2.34
CA PHE A 11 5.84 0.23 -3.31
C PHE A 11 6.31 0.60 -4.72
N LYS A 12 6.31 -0.40 -5.61
CA LYS A 12 6.53 -0.22 -7.04
C LYS A 12 5.49 -1.02 -7.80
N ILE A 13 4.78 -0.35 -8.71
CA ILE A 13 3.82 -1.00 -9.61
C ILE A 13 4.33 -0.79 -11.02
N MET A 14 4.72 -1.88 -11.68
CA MET A 14 5.23 -1.88 -13.05
C MET A 14 4.12 -2.31 -13.99
N LEU A 15 3.69 -1.39 -14.85
CA LEU A 15 2.68 -1.61 -15.89
C LEU A 15 3.34 -1.46 -17.27
N GLU A 16 2.66 -1.88 -18.33
CA GLU A 16 3.22 -1.93 -19.68
C GLU A 16 3.69 -0.56 -20.21
N LYS A 17 3.07 0.52 -19.75
CA LYS A 17 3.34 1.88 -20.23
C LYS A 17 3.81 2.85 -19.15
N VAL A 18 3.82 2.42 -17.89
CA VAL A 18 4.11 3.31 -16.77
C VAL A 18 4.59 2.53 -15.56
N THR A 19 5.50 3.13 -14.80
CA THR A 19 5.90 2.63 -13.48
C THR A 19 5.51 3.63 -12.40
N LEU A 20 4.78 3.18 -11.39
CA LEU A 20 4.43 3.98 -10.21
C LEU A 20 5.39 3.63 -9.09
N VAL A 21 5.96 4.64 -8.44
CA VAL A 21 6.90 4.47 -7.32
C VAL A 21 6.48 5.36 -6.17
N TYR A 22 6.28 4.74 -5.00
CA TYR A 22 6.17 5.42 -3.72
C TYR A 22 7.36 5.04 -2.84
N SER A 23 7.96 6.01 -2.15
CA SER A 23 8.93 5.81 -1.08
C SER A 23 8.85 6.95 -0.07
N SER A 24 8.66 6.63 1.21
CA SER A 24 8.67 7.60 2.30
C SER A 24 10.06 8.17 2.60
N ALA A 25 11.11 7.63 1.99
CA ALA A 25 12.50 8.05 2.17
C ALA A 25 12.99 9.00 1.06
N GLN A 26 12.13 9.37 0.11
CA GLN A 26 12.49 10.18 -1.06
C GLN A 26 11.56 11.38 -1.21
N GLU A 27 12.06 12.47 -1.79
CA GLU A 27 11.28 13.64 -2.16
C GLU A 27 11.43 13.92 -3.66
N PRO A 28 10.34 13.96 -4.46
CA PRO A 28 8.95 13.70 -4.06
C PRO A 28 8.67 12.22 -3.75
N THR A 29 7.83 11.97 -2.75
CA THR A 29 7.52 10.64 -2.23
C THR A 29 6.80 9.74 -3.23
N PHE A 30 5.89 10.28 -4.04
CA PHE A 30 5.13 9.55 -5.06
C PHE A 30 5.41 10.09 -6.47
N ARG A 31 5.80 9.20 -7.38
CA ARG A 31 6.16 9.53 -8.76
C ARG A 31 5.58 8.51 -9.72
N ILE A 32 5.25 8.99 -10.91
CA ILE A 32 4.76 8.19 -12.02
C ILE A 32 5.73 8.40 -13.19
N PHE A 33 6.27 7.29 -13.71
CA PHE A 33 7.24 7.28 -14.80
C PHE A 33 6.60 6.66 -16.05
N PRO A 34 6.03 7.48 -16.95
CA PRO A 34 5.59 7.01 -18.27
C PRO A 34 6.76 6.44 -19.07
N ILE A 35 6.48 5.49 -19.97
CA ILE A 35 7.47 4.97 -20.90
C ILE A 35 7.99 6.06 -21.86
N ASP A 36 7.11 6.99 -22.24
CA ASP A 36 7.39 8.14 -23.07
C ASP A 36 6.91 9.42 -22.38
N GLY A 37 7.77 10.44 -22.33
CA GLY A 37 7.47 11.74 -21.72
C GLY A 37 8.14 11.95 -20.36
N GLU A 38 7.68 12.98 -19.65
CA GLU A 38 8.27 13.41 -18.39
C GLU A 38 7.68 12.67 -17.17
N THR A 39 8.44 12.66 -16.08
CA THR A 39 7.95 12.13 -14.80
C THR A 39 6.81 13.00 -14.27
N ILE A 40 5.73 12.36 -13.86
CA ILE A 40 4.58 13.05 -13.27
C ILE A 40 4.69 12.98 -11.75
N ILE A 41 4.55 14.13 -11.10
CA ILE A 41 4.45 14.28 -9.65
C ILE A 41 3.00 14.66 -9.35
N PRO A 42 2.14 13.68 -8.99
CA PRO A 42 0.74 13.97 -8.73
C PRO A 42 0.57 14.80 -7.45
N GLU A 43 -0.41 15.69 -7.45
CA GLU A 43 -0.85 16.35 -6.23
C GLU A 43 -1.57 15.32 -5.34
N ILE A 44 -1.10 15.19 -4.10
CA ILE A 44 -1.69 14.29 -3.11
C ILE A 44 -2.30 15.11 -1.96
N PRO A 45 -3.43 14.66 -1.39
CA PRO A 45 -4.00 15.31 -0.21
C PRO A 45 -3.00 15.38 0.94
N THR A 46 -2.96 16.51 1.64
CA THR A 46 -2.16 16.67 2.85
C THR A 46 -2.75 15.83 3.98
N GLY A 47 -1.90 15.05 4.65
CA GLY A 47 -2.29 14.17 5.76
C GLY A 47 -1.53 12.86 5.72
N ASP A 48 -1.86 11.96 6.63
CA ASP A 48 -1.33 10.60 6.66
C ASP A 48 -2.45 9.56 6.63
N GLY A 49 -2.08 8.30 6.43
CA GLY A 49 -3.03 7.20 6.36
C GLY A 49 -3.92 7.08 7.60
N TYR A 50 -3.40 7.37 8.80
CA TYR A 50 -4.15 7.30 10.05
C TYR A 50 -5.21 8.38 10.14
N SER A 51 -4.86 9.61 9.77
CA SER A 51 -5.77 10.74 9.77
C SER A 51 -6.93 10.50 8.79
N PHE A 52 -6.65 9.94 7.61
CA PHE A 52 -7.68 9.58 6.63
C PHE A 52 -8.54 8.40 7.09
N GLU A 53 -7.96 7.40 7.75
CA GLU A 53 -8.70 6.26 8.30
C GLU A 53 -9.65 6.68 9.43
N ILE A 54 -9.18 7.50 10.37
CA ILE A 54 -10.00 8.04 11.46
C ILE A 54 -11.14 8.89 10.88
N GLN A 55 -10.85 9.74 9.89
CA GLN A 55 -11.87 10.57 9.26
C GLN A 55 -12.93 9.71 8.54
N HIS A 56 -12.52 8.66 7.82
CA HIS A 56 -13.44 7.72 7.18
C HIS A 56 -14.36 7.04 8.21
N PHE A 57 -13.81 6.63 9.36
CA PHE A 57 -14.59 6.03 10.45
C PHE A 57 -15.60 7.02 11.05
N VAL A 58 -15.18 8.26 11.34
CA VAL A 58 -16.07 9.32 11.88
C VAL A 58 -17.20 9.64 10.90
N ASP A 59 -16.89 9.74 9.61
CA ASP A 59 -17.89 10.03 8.57
C ASP A 59 -18.91 8.90 8.43
N THR A 60 -18.46 7.64 8.54
CA THR A 60 -19.33 6.45 8.60
C THR A 60 -20.32 6.55 9.76
N LEU A 61 -19.82 6.82 10.98
CA LEU A 61 -20.67 6.94 12.18
C LEU A 61 -21.63 8.11 12.11
N SER A 62 -21.26 9.16 11.40
CA SER A 62 -22.07 10.37 11.21
C SER A 62 -23.16 10.21 10.14
N GLY A 63 -23.30 9.02 9.54
CA GLY A 63 -24.31 8.74 8.51
C GLY A 63 -23.99 9.33 7.13
N LYS A 64 -22.74 9.78 6.89
CA LYS A 64 -22.32 10.20 5.56
C LYS A 64 -22.14 8.98 4.67
N ALA A 65 -22.42 9.15 3.38
CA ALA A 65 -22.08 8.15 2.37
C ALA A 65 -20.56 8.14 2.18
N VAL A 66 -19.90 7.10 2.68
CA VAL A 66 -18.46 6.85 2.47
C VAL A 66 -18.26 5.64 1.55
N PRO A 67 -17.21 5.62 0.72
CA PRO A 67 -16.89 4.45 -0.09
C PRO A 67 -16.47 3.28 0.81
N SER A 68 -16.87 2.06 0.43
CA SER A 68 -16.30 0.84 1.01
C SER A 68 -14.89 0.64 0.46
N ILE A 69 -13.88 0.87 1.30
CA ILE A 69 -12.46 0.76 0.92
C ILE A 69 -11.96 -0.67 1.08
N ILE A 70 -12.34 -1.34 2.18
CA ILE A 70 -11.97 -2.72 2.49
C ILE A 70 -13.13 -3.41 3.22
N THR A 71 -13.31 -4.70 2.98
CA THR A 71 -14.28 -5.56 3.67
C THR A 71 -13.59 -6.44 4.72
N PRO A 72 -14.32 -6.92 5.75
CA PRO A 72 -13.77 -7.89 6.70
C PRO A 72 -13.16 -9.13 6.03
N GLU A 73 -13.78 -9.61 4.94
CA GLU A 73 -13.30 -10.75 4.16
C GLU A 73 -11.93 -10.45 3.50
N GLN A 74 -11.79 -9.28 2.86
CA GLN A 74 -10.52 -8.84 2.28
C GLN A 74 -9.44 -8.64 3.35
N SER A 75 -9.80 -8.11 4.52
CA SER A 75 -8.88 -8.04 5.66
C SER A 75 -8.44 -9.45 6.10
N GLY A 76 -9.36 -10.42 6.11
CA GLY A 76 -9.05 -11.83 6.39
C GLY A 76 -8.12 -12.45 5.36
N ASP A 77 -8.18 -12.06 4.09
CA ASP A 77 -7.27 -12.56 3.05
C ASP A 77 -5.80 -12.17 3.33
N SER A 78 -5.54 -11.02 3.95
CA SER A 78 -4.18 -10.65 4.38
C SER A 78 -3.61 -11.63 5.41
N VAL A 79 -4.44 -12.12 6.34
CA VAL A 79 -4.05 -13.12 7.34
C VAL A 79 -3.81 -14.47 6.67
N LYS A 80 -4.63 -14.86 5.69
CA LYS A 80 -4.40 -16.09 4.92
C LYS A 80 -3.06 -16.10 4.19
N ILE A 81 -2.67 -14.96 3.60
CA ILE A 81 -1.36 -14.80 2.96
C ILE A 81 -0.24 -15.04 3.98
N ILE A 82 -0.31 -14.42 5.16
CA ILE A 82 0.70 -14.58 6.22
C ILE A 82 0.81 -16.04 6.68
N GLU A 83 -0.32 -16.75 6.85
CA GLU A 83 -0.29 -18.17 7.22
C GLU A 83 0.35 -19.05 6.13
N ALA A 84 0.05 -18.78 4.86
CA ALA A 84 0.68 -19.47 3.74
C ALA A 84 2.18 -19.18 3.63
N GLU A 85 2.62 -17.95 3.89
CA GLU A 85 4.05 -17.60 3.97
C GLU A 85 4.75 -18.37 5.09
N LYS A 86 4.14 -18.44 6.27
CA LYS A 86 4.67 -19.23 7.40
C LYS A 86 4.79 -20.71 7.06
N GLU A 87 3.83 -21.28 6.34
CA GLU A 87 3.88 -22.66 5.89
C GLU A 87 4.95 -22.88 4.82
N SER A 88 5.04 -21.97 3.85
CA SER A 88 6.06 -22.00 2.80
C SER A 88 7.47 -22.04 3.38
N ILE A 89 7.75 -21.21 4.40
CA ILE A 89 9.04 -21.18 5.10
C ILE A 89 9.33 -22.53 5.79
N ARG A 90 8.33 -23.14 6.43
CA ARG A 90 8.51 -24.41 7.15
C ARG A 90 8.81 -25.57 6.22
N ASN A 91 8.14 -25.60 5.07
CA ASN A 91 8.20 -26.72 4.13
C ASN A 91 9.23 -26.51 3.02
N ASN A 92 9.76 -25.29 2.89
CA ASN A 92 10.60 -24.86 1.77
C ASN A 92 9.95 -25.17 0.41
N ASP A 93 8.64 -24.92 0.32
CA ASP A 93 7.82 -25.20 -0.86
C ASP A 93 6.81 -24.07 -1.10
N LYS A 94 6.33 -23.94 -2.33
CA LYS A 94 5.32 -22.97 -2.71
C LYS A 94 3.94 -23.41 -2.20
N ILE A 95 3.27 -22.53 -1.47
CA ILE A 95 1.89 -22.73 -1.02
C ILE A 95 0.92 -22.00 -1.96
N SER A 96 -0.15 -22.69 -2.36
CA SER A 96 -1.23 -22.11 -3.17
C SER A 96 -2.32 -21.55 -2.26
N LEU A 97 -2.84 -20.38 -2.62
CA LEU A 97 -3.99 -19.73 -1.94
C LEU A 97 -5.33 -20.01 -2.63
N LEU A 98 -5.32 -20.79 -3.72
CA LEU A 98 -6.50 -21.18 -4.52
C LEU A 98 -7.38 -22.21 -3.80
#